data_AF-A0A935EEX8-F1
#
_entry.id   AF-A0A935EEX8-F1
#
_cell.length_a   1.000
_cell.length_b   1.000
_cell.length_c   1.000
_cell.angle_alpha   90.00
_cell.angle_beta   90.00
_cell.angle_gamma   90.00
#
_symmetry.space_group_name_H-M   'P 1'
#
loop_
_entity.id
_entity.type
_entity.pdbx_description
1 polymer ?
#
loop_
_entity_poly.entity_id
_entity_poly.type
_entity_poly.pdbx_seq_one_letter_code
_entity_poly.pdbx_strand_id
1 'polypeptide(L)'
;MNAIPELDNLRQRWQTQSAPATDVAALRARVAADSRNNVRTLVVVALGTLAVLGFTLLRAMRSDEPNTWVSVVFVTCFAVLVWLVALVLSRGTWRPRDESIAAYIDLSIHRCRSVIFAAPIGVVFYVAGLIGSLAWRQRLLGVEWQQLLQAPEMIIAGWIGAPAYAIGMFINARVHRRRLGFLEKLRRELGED
;
A
#
# COMPACT_ATOMS: atom_id res chain seq x y z
N MET A 1 34.07 21.98 49.98
CA MET A 1 33.06 21.59 48.96
C MET A 1 33.15 20.09 48.81
N ASN A 2 32.20 19.35 49.38
CA ASN A 2 32.19 17.90 49.34
C ASN A 2 31.73 17.45 47.95
N ALA A 3 32.63 16.87 47.16
CA ALA A 3 32.27 16.16 45.94
C ALA A 3 31.32 15.03 46.36
N ILE A 4 30.06 15.11 45.96
CA ILE A 4 29.04 14.12 46.31
C ILE A 4 29.45 12.82 45.61
N PRO A 5 29.88 11.77 46.33
CA PRO A 5 30.39 10.55 45.72
C PRO A 5 29.33 9.81 44.88
N GLU A 6 28.05 10.13 45.07
CA GLU A 6 26.97 9.69 44.18
C GLU A 6 27.07 10.30 42.78
N LEU A 7 27.54 11.54 42.64
CA LEU A 7 27.60 12.21 41.34
C LEU A 7 28.67 11.58 40.45
N ASP A 8 29.83 11.25 41.01
CA ASP A 8 30.89 10.55 40.28
C ASP A 8 30.51 9.11 39.95
N ASN A 9 29.81 8.41 40.85
CA ASN A 9 29.24 7.09 40.56
C ASN A 9 28.17 7.14 39.47
N LEU A 10 27.29 8.15 39.49
CA LEU A 10 26.26 8.35 38.46
C LEU A 10 26.89 8.70 37.12
N ARG A 11 27.93 9.55 37.11
CA ARG A 11 28.69 9.90 35.90
C ARG A 11 29.41 8.70 35.32
N GLN A 12 30.06 7.90 36.16
CA GLN A 12 30.76 6.70 35.74
C GLN A 12 29.79 5.62 35.23
N ARG A 13 28.62 5.45 35.85
CA ARG A 13 27.54 4.60 35.32
C ARG A 13 27.00 5.11 33.98
N TRP A 14 26.83 6.41 33.82
CA TRP A 14 26.41 7.03 32.55
C TRP A 14 27.44 6.85 31.43
N GLN A 15 28.73 6.89 31.76
CA GLN A 15 29.83 6.71 30.81
C GLN A 15 30.11 5.23 30.49
N THR A 16 29.74 4.31 31.39
CA THR A 16 29.95 2.86 31.22
C THR A 16 28.72 2.12 30.71
N GLN A 17 27.52 2.69 30.85
CA GLN A 17 26.34 2.24 30.13
C GLN A 17 26.51 2.59 28.65
N SER A 18 26.92 1.60 27.87
CA SER A 18 26.73 1.61 26.42
C SER A 18 25.28 2.00 26.14
N ALA A 19 25.09 3.05 25.32
CA ALA A 19 23.77 3.49 24.88
C ALA A 19 22.93 2.25 24.50
N PRO A 20 21.66 2.16 24.92
CA PRO A 20 20.85 0.97 24.65
C PRO A 20 20.92 0.69 23.16
N ALA A 21 21.65 -0.36 22.80
CA ALA A 21 21.94 -0.68 21.42
C ALA A 21 20.59 -0.96 20.78
N THR A 22 20.10 0.00 20.01
CA THR A 22 18.91 -0.18 19.21
C THR A 22 19.25 -1.32 18.29
N ASP A 23 18.63 -2.49 18.49
CA ASP A 23 19.08 -3.74 17.87
C ASP A 23 18.97 -3.62 16.34
N VAL A 24 20.08 -3.27 15.71
CA VAL A 24 20.21 -3.03 14.27
C VAL A 24 19.92 -4.32 13.51
N ALA A 25 20.29 -5.47 14.08
CA ALA A 25 20.01 -6.77 13.49
C ALA A 25 18.50 -7.05 13.51
N ALA A 26 17.80 -6.74 14.61
CA ALA A 26 16.34 -6.82 14.67
C ALA A 26 15.66 -5.84 13.70
N LEU A 27 16.16 -4.61 13.57
CA LEU A 27 15.64 -3.63 12.61
C LEU A 27 15.80 -4.12 11.16
N ARG A 28 16.98 -4.65 10.81
CA ARG A 28 17.27 -5.26 9.50
C ARG A 28 16.37 -6.46 9.23
N ALA A 29 16.21 -7.36 10.20
CA ALA A 29 15.34 -8.53 10.08
C ALA A 29 13.87 -8.12 9.84
N ARG A 30 13.42 -7.06 10.53
CA ARG A 30 12.07 -6.51 10.36
C ARG A 30 11.85 -5.88 9.00
N VAL A 31 12.81 -5.07 8.51
CA VAL A 31 12.74 -4.47 7.17
C VAL A 31 12.77 -5.55 6.08
N ALA A 32 13.57 -6.61 6.26
CA ALA A 32 13.60 -7.75 5.35
C ALA A 32 12.27 -8.53 5.37
N ALA A 33 11.65 -8.72 6.54
CA ALA A 33 10.34 -9.33 6.65
C ALA A 33 9.24 -8.50 5.96
N ASP A 34 9.22 -7.18 6.18
CA ASP A 34 8.30 -6.26 5.53
C ASP A 34 8.50 -6.24 4.00
N SER A 35 9.76 -6.31 3.53
CA SER A 35 10.07 -6.42 2.11
C SER A 35 9.53 -7.72 1.51
N ARG A 36 9.71 -8.87 2.17
CA ARG A 36 9.14 -10.15 1.71
C ARG A 36 7.61 -10.11 1.66
N ASN A 37 6.98 -9.50 2.66
CA ASN A 37 5.51 -9.37 2.66
C ASN A 37 5.03 -8.47 1.52
N ASN A 38 5.72 -7.35 1.27
CA ASN A 38 5.37 -6.47 0.16
C ASN A 38 5.50 -7.17 -1.20
N VAL A 39 6.56 -7.97 -1.39
CA VAL A 39 6.74 -8.80 -2.59
C VAL A 39 5.61 -9.81 -2.74
N ARG A 40 5.22 -10.51 -1.66
CA ARG A 40 4.08 -11.44 -1.69
C ARG A 40 2.78 -10.76 -2.08
N THR A 41 2.48 -9.59 -1.48
CA THR A 41 1.31 -8.80 -1.84
C THR A 41 1.32 -8.39 -3.30
N LEU A 42 2.47 -7.93 -3.81
CA LEU A 42 2.63 -7.55 -5.22
C LEU A 42 2.40 -8.74 -6.16
N VAL A 43 2.92 -9.92 -5.84
CA VAL A 43 2.68 -11.15 -6.60
C VAL A 43 1.19 -11.51 -6.61
N VAL A 44 0.52 -11.47 -5.46
CA VAL A 44 -0.93 -11.76 -5.37
C VAL A 44 -1.73 -10.76 -6.21
N VAL A 45 -1.42 -9.47 -6.13
CA VAL A 45 -2.11 -8.43 -6.91
C VAL A 45 -1.83 -8.57 -8.41
N ALA A 46 -0.60 -8.94 -8.80
CA ALA A 46 -0.24 -9.20 -10.18
C ALA A 46 -0.99 -10.40 -10.76
N LEU A 47 -1.05 -11.52 -10.03
CA LEU A 47 -1.83 -12.69 -10.41
C LEU A 47 -3.32 -12.36 -10.52
N GLY A 48 -3.87 -11.58 -9.58
CA GLY A 48 -5.26 -11.12 -9.65
C GLY A 48 -5.53 -10.25 -10.88
N THR A 49 -4.63 -9.32 -11.20
CA THR A 49 -4.74 -8.48 -12.41
C THR A 49 -4.70 -9.34 -13.67
N LEU A 50 -3.77 -10.29 -13.75
CA LEU A 50 -3.66 -11.22 -14.88
C LEU A 50 -4.91 -12.10 -15.02
N ALA A 51 -5.50 -12.55 -13.91
CA ALA A 51 -6.74 -13.31 -13.93
C ALA A 51 -7.91 -12.48 -14.48
N VAL A 52 -8.05 -11.22 -14.06
CA VAL A 52 -9.09 -10.32 -14.57
C VAL A 52 -8.91 -10.02 -16.06
N LEU A 53 -7.68 -9.70 -16.49
CA LEU A 53 -7.37 -9.45 -17.90
C LEU A 53 -7.59 -10.70 -18.75
N GLY A 54 -7.10 -11.85 -18.29
CA GLY A 54 -7.25 -13.14 -18.97
C GLY A 54 -8.71 -13.56 -19.09
N PHE A 55 -9.51 -13.39 -18.04
CA PHE A 55 -10.94 -13.65 -18.08
C PHE A 55 -11.67 -12.72 -19.06
N THR A 56 -11.35 -11.44 -19.05
CA THR A 56 -11.96 -10.44 -19.96
C THR A 56 -11.60 -10.75 -21.41
N LEU A 57 -10.35 -11.13 -21.68
CA LEU A 57 -9.88 -11.53 -23.01
C LEU A 57 -10.54 -12.83 -23.48
N LEU A 58 -10.59 -13.86 -22.62
CA LEU A 58 -11.24 -15.13 -22.94
C LEU A 58 -12.73 -14.94 -23.25
N ARG A 59 -13.40 -14.05 -22.51
CA ARG A 59 -14.79 -13.68 -22.77
C ARG A 59 -14.94 -13.00 -24.13
N ALA A 60 -14.05 -12.08 -24.49
CA ALA A 60 -14.06 -11.43 -25.79
C ALA A 60 -13.81 -12.41 -26.95
N MET A 61 -12.91 -13.38 -26.78
CA MET A 61 -12.65 -14.40 -27.80
C MET A 61 -13.82 -15.37 -28.02
N ARG A 62 -14.68 -15.56 -27.01
CA ARG A 62 -15.85 -16.45 -27.09
C ARG A 62 -17.13 -15.74 -27.51
N SER A 63 -17.08 -14.42 -27.70
CA SER A 63 -18.24 -13.59 -28.00
C SER A 63 -18.11 -13.00 -29.41
N ASP A 64 -19.14 -13.15 -30.22
CA ASP A 64 -19.22 -12.51 -31.55
C ASP A 64 -19.63 -11.02 -31.46
N GLU A 65 -19.83 -10.49 -30.25
CA GLU A 65 -20.21 -9.09 -30.07
C GLU A 65 -18.96 -8.19 -30.16
N PRO A 66 -18.92 -7.21 -31.09
CA PRO A 66 -17.78 -6.29 -31.21
C PRO A 66 -17.58 -5.43 -29.96
N ASN A 67 -18.63 -5.30 -29.14
CA ASN A 67 -18.63 -4.52 -27.92
C ASN A 67 -17.76 -5.12 -26.80
N THR A 68 -17.49 -6.42 -26.86
CA THR A 68 -16.69 -7.15 -25.87
C THR A 68 -15.21 -6.79 -25.96
N TRP A 69 -14.71 -6.46 -27.15
CA TRP A 69 -13.35 -5.99 -27.37
C TRP A 69 -13.09 -4.61 -26.76
N VAL A 70 -14.08 -3.73 -26.78
CA VAL A 70 -13.94 -2.41 -26.16
C VAL A 70 -13.82 -2.54 -24.64
N SER A 71 -14.51 -3.52 -24.03
CA SER A 71 -14.35 -3.84 -22.61
C SER A 71 -12.93 -4.33 -22.29
N VAL A 72 -12.31 -5.13 -23.16
CA VAL A 72 -10.91 -5.55 -23.02
C VAL A 72 -9.98 -4.33 -23.02
N VAL A 73 -10.16 -3.41 -23.98
CA VAL A 73 -9.35 -2.19 -24.07
C VAL A 73 -9.53 -1.34 -22.81
N PHE A 74 -10.76 -1.12 -22.36
CA PHE A 74 -11.03 -0.33 -21.16
C PHE A 74 -10.37 -0.93 -19.90
N VAL A 75 -10.57 -2.23 -19.65
CA VAL A 75 -10.01 -2.90 -18.47
C VAL A 75 -8.48 -2.91 -18.53
N THR A 76 -7.90 -3.10 -19.72
CA THR A 76 -6.44 -3.07 -19.91
C THR A 76 -5.86 -1.69 -19.66
N CYS A 77 -6.44 -0.64 -20.25
CA CYS A 77 -6.00 0.75 -20.02
C CYS A 77 -6.14 1.16 -18.55
N PHE A 78 -7.24 0.76 -17.90
CA PHE A 78 -7.45 1.02 -16.48
C PHE A 78 -6.42 0.27 -15.61
N ALA A 79 -6.14 -0.99 -15.91
CA ALA A 79 -5.11 -1.77 -15.21
C ALA A 79 -3.72 -1.12 -15.37
N VAL A 80 -3.35 -0.71 -16.59
CA VAL A 80 -2.10 -0.01 -16.86
C VAL A 80 -2.02 1.28 -16.05
N LEU A 81 -3.08 2.08 -16.01
CA LEU A 81 -3.14 3.31 -15.23
C LEU A 81 -2.92 3.06 -13.73
N VAL A 82 -3.61 2.06 -13.16
CA VAL A 82 -3.44 1.67 -11.76
C VAL A 82 -2.00 1.23 -11.48
N TRP A 83 -1.41 0.42 -12.36
CA TRP A 83 -0.02 -0.01 -12.22
C TRP A 83 0.98 1.15 -12.34
N LEU A 84 0.77 2.09 -13.25
CA LEU A 84 1.61 3.29 -13.37
C LEU A 84 1.59 4.11 -12.08
N VAL A 85 0.40 4.36 -11.52
CA VAL A 85 0.27 5.07 -10.24
C VAL A 85 0.93 4.29 -9.11
N ALA A 86 0.73 2.98 -9.04
CA ALA A 86 1.38 2.12 -8.04
C ALA A 86 2.91 2.18 -8.15
N LEU A 87 3.46 2.14 -9.37
CA LEU A 87 4.90 2.26 -9.60
C LEU A 87 5.44 3.63 -9.17
N VAL A 88 4.73 4.72 -9.50
CA VAL A 88 5.08 6.08 -9.08
C VAL A 88 5.09 6.20 -7.56
N LEU A 89 4.05 5.68 -6.88
CA LEU A 89 3.95 5.72 -5.41
C LEU A 89 4.98 4.81 -4.72
N SER A 90 5.40 3.73 -5.38
CA SER A 90 6.43 2.81 -4.87
C SER A 90 7.87 3.32 -5.08
N ARG A 91 8.07 4.42 -5.80
CA ARG A 91 9.41 4.91 -6.15
C ARG A 91 10.20 5.24 -4.88
N GLY A 92 11.42 4.71 -4.81
CA GLY A 92 12.31 4.89 -3.65
C GLY A 92 11.96 4.02 -2.43
N THR A 93 11.02 3.08 -2.53
CA THR A 93 10.65 2.19 -1.42
C THR A 93 11.34 0.82 -1.47
N TRP A 94 12.18 0.56 -2.48
CA TRP A 94 12.68 -0.78 -2.79
C TRP A 94 13.88 -1.22 -1.94
N ARG A 95 14.84 -0.33 -1.69
CA ARG A 95 16.08 -0.63 -0.94
C ARG A 95 16.53 0.61 -0.15
N PRO A 96 17.12 0.45 1.05
CA PRO A 96 17.75 1.57 1.75
C PRO A 96 18.92 2.12 0.93
N ARG A 97 19.21 3.42 1.10
CA ARG A 97 20.30 4.10 0.39
C ARG A 97 21.66 3.52 0.78
N ASP A 98 21.87 3.33 2.08
CA ASP A 98 23.11 2.84 2.70
C ASP A 98 22.79 1.82 3.82
N GLU A 99 23.82 1.17 4.39
CA GLU A 99 23.66 0.18 5.46
C GLU A 99 23.49 0.76 6.88
N SER A 100 23.33 2.09 6.98
CA SER A 100 23.16 2.82 8.24
C SER A 100 21.75 2.67 8.83
N ILE A 101 21.64 2.85 10.14
CA ILE A 101 20.36 2.80 10.88
C ILE A 101 19.41 3.88 10.35
N ALA A 102 19.89 5.11 10.19
CA ALA A 102 19.17 6.21 9.53
C ALA A 102 18.51 5.80 8.20
N ALA A 103 19.26 5.16 7.30
CA ALA A 103 18.75 4.78 6.00
C ALA A 103 17.61 3.74 6.07
N TYR A 104 17.65 2.84 7.06
CA TYR A 104 16.57 1.87 7.30
C TYR A 104 15.32 2.54 7.92
N ILE A 105 15.51 3.49 8.82
CA ILE A 105 14.42 4.26 9.44
C ILE A 105 13.74 5.13 8.39
N ASP A 106 14.51 5.87 7.59
CA ASP A 106 14.00 6.72 6.51
C ASP A 106 13.22 5.92 5.46
N LEU A 107 13.74 4.75 5.05
CA LEU A 107 13.02 3.86 4.14
C LEU A 107 11.67 3.42 4.73
N SER A 108 11.64 3.09 6.02
CA SER A 108 10.44 2.64 6.72
C SER A 108 9.41 3.76 6.88
N ILE A 109 9.87 4.99 7.15
CA ILE A 109 9.06 6.21 7.19
C ILE A 109 8.48 6.49 5.80
N HIS A 110 9.30 6.47 4.76
CA HIS A 110 8.87 6.71 3.38
C HIS A 110 7.83 5.69 2.91
N ARG A 111 8.03 4.40 3.22
CA ARG A 111 7.04 3.34 2.98
C ARG A 111 5.71 3.62 3.68
N CYS A 112 5.75 4.00 4.96
CA CYS A 112 4.52 4.30 5.70
C CYS A 112 3.79 5.50 5.10
N ARG A 113 4.50 6.58 4.75
CA ARG A 113 3.91 7.77 4.11
C ARG A 113 3.31 7.44 2.74
N SER A 114 4.02 6.66 1.93
CA SER A 114 3.52 6.20 0.63
C SER A 114 2.21 5.42 0.77
N VAL A 115 2.12 4.46 1.70
CA VAL A 115 0.86 3.70 1.92
C VAL A 115 -0.28 4.60 2.41
N ILE A 116 0.01 5.55 3.30
CA ILE A 116 -1.01 6.49 3.81
C ILE A 116 -1.55 7.36 2.67
N PHE A 117 -0.69 7.81 1.76
CA PHE A 117 -1.07 8.63 0.61
C PHE A 117 -1.74 7.81 -0.50
N ALA A 118 -1.30 6.57 -0.72
CA ALA A 118 -1.86 5.64 -1.69
C ALA A 118 -3.28 5.21 -1.34
N ALA A 119 -3.63 5.15 -0.05
CA ALA A 119 -4.93 4.68 0.41
C ALA A 119 -6.14 5.44 -0.16
N PRO A 120 -6.26 6.77 -0.05
CA PRO A 120 -7.36 7.51 -0.66
C PRO A 120 -7.34 7.41 -2.19
N ILE A 121 -6.16 7.41 -2.81
CA ILE A 121 -6.01 7.28 -4.27
C ILE A 121 -6.58 5.95 -4.75
N GLY A 122 -6.25 4.84 -4.08
CA GLY A 122 -6.77 3.52 -4.41
C GLY A 122 -8.29 3.45 -4.30
N VAL A 123 -8.88 4.05 -3.26
CA VAL A 123 -10.35 4.12 -3.09
C VAL A 123 -10.99 4.92 -4.23
N VAL A 124 -10.41 6.07 -4.58
CA VAL A 124 -10.90 6.89 -5.71
C VAL A 124 -10.83 6.11 -7.02
N PHE A 125 -9.72 5.44 -7.31
CA PHE A 125 -9.60 4.61 -8.51
C PHE A 125 -10.62 3.47 -8.53
N TYR A 126 -10.83 2.79 -7.41
CA TYR A 126 -11.81 1.71 -7.33
C TYR A 126 -13.22 2.20 -7.65
N VAL A 127 -13.65 3.31 -7.01
CA VAL A 127 -14.96 3.91 -7.25
C VAL A 127 -15.09 4.44 -8.68
N ALA A 128 -14.07 5.12 -9.19
CA ALA A 128 -14.05 5.62 -10.57
C ALA A 128 -14.10 4.46 -11.58
N GLY A 129 -13.41 3.36 -11.32
CA GLY A 129 -13.46 2.14 -12.13
C GLY A 129 -14.87 1.52 -12.16
N LEU A 130 -15.53 1.45 -11.00
CA LEU A 130 -16.91 0.96 -10.92
C LEU A 130 -17.89 1.87 -11.66
N ILE A 131 -17.87 3.18 -11.40
CA ILE A 131 -18.74 4.16 -12.06
C ILE A 131 -18.48 4.15 -13.57
N GLY A 132 -17.22 4.14 -13.99
CA GLY A 132 -16.83 4.04 -15.39
C GLY A 132 -17.39 2.78 -16.04
N SER A 133 -17.30 1.63 -15.37
CA SER A 133 -17.85 0.37 -15.89
C SER A 133 -19.38 0.40 -16.02
N LEU A 134 -20.08 1.05 -15.09
CA LEU A 134 -21.53 1.18 -15.08
C LEU A 134 -22.03 2.15 -16.14
N ALA A 135 -21.43 3.34 -16.22
CA ALA A 135 -21.74 4.34 -17.22
C ALA A 135 -21.50 3.81 -18.64
N TRP A 136 -20.45 2.99 -18.81
CA TRP A 136 -20.15 2.32 -20.06
C TRP A 136 -21.22 1.29 -20.42
N ARG A 137 -21.61 0.41 -19.48
CA ARG A 137 -22.69 -0.57 -19.70
C ARG A 137 -24.02 0.09 -20.02
N GLN A 138 -24.37 1.17 -19.34
CA GLN A 138 -25.59 1.93 -19.64
C GLN A 138 -25.55 2.48 -21.08
N ARG A 139 -24.45 3.12 -21.47
CA ARG A 139 -24.32 3.78 -22.78
C ARG A 139 -24.36 2.80 -23.96
N LEU A 140 -23.85 1.58 -23.77
CA LEU A 140 -23.73 0.60 -24.84
C LEU A 140 -24.85 -0.43 -24.90
N LEU A 141 -25.33 -0.87 -23.74
CA LEU A 141 -26.37 -1.90 -23.66
C LEU A 141 -27.77 -1.30 -23.53
N GLY A 142 -27.88 0.02 -23.33
CA GLY A 142 -29.17 0.71 -23.11
C GLY A 142 -29.87 0.28 -21.83
N VAL A 143 -29.17 -0.42 -20.94
CA VAL A 143 -29.73 -0.98 -19.69
C VAL A 143 -29.82 0.11 -18.64
N GLU A 144 -30.96 0.19 -17.95
CA GLU A 144 -31.14 1.14 -16.86
C GLU A 144 -30.22 0.86 -15.67
N TRP A 145 -29.81 1.93 -14.97
CA TRP A 145 -28.94 1.84 -13.79
C TRP A 145 -29.47 0.89 -12.73
N GLN A 146 -30.78 0.84 -12.51
CA GLN A 146 -31.38 -0.04 -11.51
C GLN A 146 -31.10 -1.52 -11.81
N GLN A 147 -31.21 -1.93 -13.07
CA GLN A 147 -30.93 -3.32 -13.46
C GLN A 147 -29.43 -3.64 -13.38
N LEU A 148 -28.56 -2.68 -13.73
CA LEU A 148 -27.11 -2.84 -13.60
C LEU A 148 -26.66 -2.92 -12.13
N LEU A 149 -27.27 -2.14 -11.23
CA LEU A 149 -26.96 -2.13 -9.79
C LEU A 149 -27.43 -3.41 -9.08
N GLN A 150 -28.46 -4.08 -9.61
CA GLN A 150 -28.97 -5.36 -9.12
C GLN A 150 -28.23 -6.57 -9.71
N ALA A 151 -27.35 -6.37 -10.70
CA ALA A 151 -26.57 -7.45 -11.27
C ALA A 151 -25.69 -8.09 -10.17
N PRO A 152 -25.56 -9.44 -10.13
CA PRO A 152 -24.77 -10.13 -9.11
C PRO A 152 -23.33 -9.62 -9.03
N GLU A 153 -22.75 -9.30 -10.19
CA GLU A 153 -21.42 -8.72 -10.34
C GLU A 153 -21.28 -7.38 -9.59
N MET A 154 -22.31 -6.52 -9.66
CA MET A 154 -22.32 -5.23 -8.98
C MET A 154 -22.66 -5.32 -7.50
N ILE A 155 -23.42 -6.32 -7.10
CA ILE A 155 -23.61 -6.61 -5.67
C ILE A 155 -22.30 -7.01 -5.04
N ILE A 156 -21.57 -7.93 -5.69
CA ILE A 156 -20.30 -8.41 -5.16
C ILE A 156 -19.23 -7.33 -5.24
N ALA A 157 -19.02 -6.68 -6.40
CA ALA A 157 -17.95 -5.70 -6.56
C ALA A 157 -18.30 -4.32 -5.98
N GLY A 158 -19.53 -3.85 -6.15
CA GLY A 158 -19.99 -2.55 -5.65
C GLY A 158 -20.37 -2.60 -4.19
N TRP A 159 -21.46 -3.27 -3.86
CA TRP A 159 -22.06 -3.22 -2.52
C TRP A 159 -21.22 -3.89 -1.44
N ILE A 160 -20.52 -4.98 -1.76
CA ILE A 160 -19.68 -5.71 -0.81
C ILE A 160 -18.21 -5.33 -0.98
N GLY A 161 -17.72 -5.37 -2.21
CA GLY A 161 -16.32 -5.16 -2.56
C GLY A 161 -15.83 -3.76 -2.26
N ALA A 162 -16.58 -2.72 -2.66
CA ALA A 162 -16.15 -1.33 -2.45
C ALA A 162 -16.03 -0.96 -0.96
N PRO A 163 -17.03 -1.27 -0.09
CA PRO A 163 -16.88 -1.02 1.34
C PRO A 163 -15.78 -1.86 1.98
N ALA A 164 -15.68 -3.15 1.64
CA ALA A 164 -14.63 -4.01 2.20
C ALA A 164 -13.22 -3.50 1.82
N TYR A 165 -13.03 -3.09 0.56
CA TYR A 165 -11.79 -2.50 0.10
C TYR A 165 -11.49 -1.16 0.79
N ALA A 166 -12.48 -0.26 0.88
CA ALA A 166 -12.31 1.02 1.55
C ALA A 166 -11.98 0.88 3.04
N ILE A 167 -12.68 -0.02 3.74
CA ILE A 167 -12.41 -0.36 5.15
C ILE A 167 -11.00 -0.94 5.28
N GLY A 168 -10.63 -1.89 4.42
CA GLY A 168 -9.29 -2.48 4.40
C GLY A 168 -8.19 -1.43 4.23
N MET A 169 -8.34 -0.52 3.26
CA MET A 169 -7.40 0.58 3.01
C MET A 169 -7.35 1.55 4.20
N PHE A 170 -8.49 1.85 4.83
CA PHE A 170 -8.55 2.71 6.01
C PHE A 170 -7.84 2.10 7.22
N ILE A 171 -8.10 0.82 7.51
CA ILE A 171 -7.43 0.09 8.58
C ILE A 171 -5.92 0.04 8.31
N ASN A 172 -5.52 -0.27 7.07
CA ASN A 172 -4.13 -0.32 6.67
C ASN A 172 -3.44 1.05 6.86
N ALA A 173 -4.06 2.14 6.38
CA ALA A 173 -3.56 3.49 6.58
C ALA A 173 -3.44 3.85 8.08
N ARG A 174 -4.40 3.44 8.91
CA ARG A 174 -4.36 3.67 10.36
C ARG A 174 -3.20 2.93 11.05
N VAL A 175 -2.96 1.68 10.65
CA VAL A 175 -1.81 0.89 11.14
C VAL A 175 -0.50 1.57 10.73
N HIS A 176 -0.38 2.02 9.48
CA HIS A 176 0.81 2.71 9.00
C HIS A 176 1.01 4.10 9.64
N ARG A 177 -0.06 4.84 9.99
CA ARG A 177 0.04 6.09 10.76
C ARG A 177 0.61 5.85 12.16
N ARG A 178 0.16 4.79 12.85
CA ARG A 178 0.70 4.42 14.17
C ARG A 178 2.18 4.04 14.07
N ARG A 179 2.56 3.28 13.05
CA ARG A 179 3.96 2.92 12.79
C ARG A 179 4.82 4.15 12.47
N LEU A 180 4.30 5.09 11.68
CA LEU A 180 4.98 6.33 11.36
C LEU A 180 5.32 7.13 12.62
N GLY A 181 4.35 7.31 13.53
CA GLY A 181 4.60 8.03 14.79
C GLY A 181 5.65 7.35 15.67
N PHE A 182 5.69 6.02 15.72
CA PHE A 182 6.72 5.27 16.42
C PHE A 182 8.11 5.48 15.79
N LEU A 183 8.21 5.40 14.46
CA LEU A 183 9.48 5.57 13.73
C LEU A 183 10.01 6.99 13.82
N GLU A 184 9.14 8.00 13.77
CA GLU A 184 9.53 9.41 13.95
C GLU A 184 10.03 9.68 15.38
N LYS A 185 9.44 9.04 16.40
CA LYS A 185 9.95 9.11 17.78
C LYS A 185 11.33 8.45 17.90
N LEU A 186 11.51 7.27 17.30
CA LEU A 186 12.77 6.54 17.29
C LEU A 186 13.89 7.36 16.61
N ARG A 187 13.59 8.00 15.47
CA ARG A 187 14.53 8.89 14.76
C ARG A 187 15.03 10.03 15.65
N ARG A 188 14.11 10.70 16.36
CA ARG A 188 14.47 11.79 17.30
C ARG A 188 15.28 11.30 18.49
N GLU A 189 14.95 10.13 19.05
CA GLU A 189 15.69 9.53 20.17
C GLU A 189 17.13 9.13 19.78
N LEU A 190 17.36 8.82 18.51
CA LEU A 190 18.68 8.51 17.96
C LEU A 190 19.50 9.75 17.58
N GLY A 191 18.93 10.95 17.67
CA GLY A 191 19.60 12.20 17.29
C GLY A 191 19.88 12.32 15.78
N GLU A 192 19.19 11.53 14.96
CA GLU A 192 19.29 11.55 13.50
C GLU A 192 18.26 12.54 12.93
N ASP A 193 18.37 13.83 13.28
CA ASP A 193 17.52 14.90 12.70
C ASP A 193 18.06 15.38 11.34
#